data_AF-A0A9P5G8L8-F1
#
_entry.id   AF-A0A9P5G8L8-F1
#
_cell.length_a   1.000
_cell.length_b   1.000
_cell.length_c   1.000
_cell.angle_alpha   90.00
_cell.angle_beta   90.00
_cell.angle_gamma   90.00
#
_symmetry.space_group_name_H-M   'P 1'
#
loop_
_entity.id
_entity.type
_entity.pdbx_description
1 polymer ?
#
loop_
_entity_poly.entity_id
_entity_poly.type
_entity_poly.pdbx_seq_one_letter_code
_entity_poly.pdbx_strand_id
1 'polypeptide(L)'
;MSSLPKATLSLLGWFIVPNLATSFLQTVYYKATIRLGDPVPTPGTPKYDKHKRAIYALVIGAYLVYSVVEAFWNVLGQFSPNSTANGLYGTLGVSPLITDRELRSTFRKLSLVFHPDKVRNASGFNVEERWISIKDSYDILANNVFRYAYDRYGDSAIGMVKQFQKAGSAGTFETLVMMGIQQKIVAFYGSMLVILVFLSVIGFAKTGQIWRYFILAGCATTELYLHTHSNELIVSNLPALSWFKLAPYQVIEIMHNLMFTSFVAINQLGPLLSNGKQHSLPINTKKGQEQLLKQLETIEKLSSYVDYESTQSLAHQLMPFQSDPQLLAKAKERLTEELIEKRLSSDIFMRDALSHVDTQKLRAAAGKLNEVTVPTAENASGQARPSVRKRK
;
A
#
# COMPACT_ATOMS: atom_id res chain seq x y z
N MET A 1 1.79 23.90 -17.29
CA MET A 1 2.53 22.62 -17.39
C MET A 1 3.66 22.54 -16.34
N SER A 2 3.38 22.76 -15.05
CA SER A 2 4.43 22.85 -14.01
C SER A 2 4.11 22.18 -12.66
N SER A 3 3.05 21.37 -12.56
CA SER A 3 2.77 20.55 -11.37
C SER A 3 3.39 19.14 -11.43
N LEU A 4 3.77 18.67 -12.62
CA LEU A 4 4.37 17.35 -12.83
C LEU A 4 5.69 17.11 -12.06
N PRO A 5 6.67 18.04 -11.97
CA PRO A 5 7.96 17.72 -11.35
C PRO A 5 7.89 17.50 -9.83
N LYS A 6 6.98 18.18 -9.11
CA LYS A 6 6.78 17.91 -7.67
C LYS A 6 6.14 16.54 -7.42
N ALA A 7 5.17 16.16 -8.25
CA ALA A 7 4.50 14.87 -8.16
C ALA A 7 5.40 13.70 -8.57
N THR A 8 6.26 13.86 -9.59
CA THR A 8 7.17 12.79 -10.05
C THR A 8 8.38 12.58 -9.13
N LEU A 9 8.94 13.65 -8.55
CA LEU A 9 9.97 13.54 -7.49
C LEU A 9 9.38 12.92 -6.21
N SER A 10 8.12 13.25 -5.88
CA SER A 10 7.38 12.57 -4.81
C SER A 10 7.13 11.09 -5.09
N LEU A 11 6.81 10.72 -6.34
CA LEU A 11 6.61 9.32 -6.77
C LEU A 11 7.87 8.45 -6.63
N LEU A 12 9.04 8.97 -7.00
CA LEU A 12 10.32 8.28 -6.80
C LEU A 12 10.71 8.22 -5.32
N GLY A 13 10.46 9.29 -4.57
CA GLY A 13 10.57 9.30 -3.11
C GLY A 13 9.70 8.21 -2.47
N TRP A 14 8.48 8.03 -2.96
CA TRP A 14 7.53 7.01 -2.50
C TRP A 14 8.01 5.55 -2.69
N PHE A 15 8.92 5.27 -3.63
CA PHE A 15 9.43 3.90 -3.84
C PHE A 15 10.65 3.59 -2.97
N ILE A 16 11.48 4.59 -2.70
CA ILE A 16 12.77 4.44 -2.03
C ILE A 16 12.63 4.66 -0.52
N VAL A 17 11.88 5.69 -0.11
CA VAL A 17 11.78 6.13 1.29
C VAL A 17 11.16 5.05 2.19
N PRO A 18 10.08 4.33 1.82
CA PRO A 18 9.50 3.34 2.72
C PRO A 18 10.43 2.15 2.99
N ASN A 19 11.16 1.71 1.96
CA ASN A 19 12.11 0.60 2.09
C ASN A 19 13.31 0.98 2.97
N LEU A 20 13.84 2.19 2.80
CA LEU A 20 14.97 2.70 3.56
C LEU A 20 14.58 3.05 5.00
N ALA A 21 13.41 3.64 5.21
CA ALA A 21 12.86 3.89 6.54
C ALA A 21 12.64 2.57 7.29
N THR A 22 12.12 1.54 6.63
CA THR A 22 11.86 0.24 7.26
C THR A 22 13.14 -0.46 7.71
N SER A 23 14.21 -0.44 6.90
CA SER A 23 15.49 -1.07 7.30
C SER A 23 16.13 -0.34 8.48
N PHE A 24 16.05 1.00 8.49
CA PHE A 24 16.53 1.81 9.61
C PHE A 24 15.70 1.55 10.89
N LEU A 25 14.37 1.62 10.80
CA LEU A 25 13.47 1.36 11.93
C LEU A 25 13.59 -0.07 12.45
N GLN A 26 13.82 -1.06 11.59
CA GLN A 26 14.08 -2.44 12.01
C GLN A 26 15.37 -2.56 12.82
N THR A 27 16.41 -1.84 12.42
CA THR A 27 17.69 -1.78 13.16
C THR A 27 17.51 -1.14 14.53
N VAL A 28 16.76 -0.03 14.61
CA VAL A 28 16.43 0.66 15.87
C VAL A 28 15.55 -0.22 16.76
N TYR A 29 14.55 -0.88 16.18
CA TYR A 29 13.64 -1.78 16.89
C TYR A 29 14.39 -2.93 17.55
N TYR A 30 15.29 -3.60 16.84
CA TYR A 30 16.10 -4.69 17.41
C TYR A 30 17.09 -4.20 18.46
N LYS A 31 17.68 -3.01 18.27
CA LYS A 31 18.55 -2.40 19.28
C LYS A 31 17.78 -2.07 20.57
N ALA A 32 16.48 -1.75 20.48
CA ALA A 32 15.65 -1.36 21.62
C ALA A 32 14.95 -2.54 22.31
N THR A 33 14.58 -3.59 21.58
CA THR A 33 13.73 -4.69 22.10
C THR A 33 14.49 -5.95 22.49
N ILE A 34 15.66 -6.20 21.93
CA ILE A 34 16.44 -7.41 22.22
C ILE A 34 17.23 -7.17 23.52
N ARG A 35 17.02 -8.04 24.52
CA ARG A 35 17.80 -8.04 25.77
C ARG A 35 19.25 -8.45 25.48
N LEU A 36 20.21 -7.86 26.20
CA LEU A 36 21.63 -8.20 26.08
C LEU A 36 21.84 -9.72 26.26
N GLY A 37 22.06 -10.44 25.15
CA GLY A 37 22.34 -11.89 25.15
C GLY A 37 21.57 -12.72 24.11
N ASP A 38 20.42 -12.25 23.61
CA ASP A 38 19.66 -12.99 22.60
C ASP A 38 20.19 -12.74 21.16
N PRO A 39 20.26 -13.76 20.29
CA PRO A 39 20.75 -13.59 18.92
C PRO A 39 19.79 -12.73 18.11
N VAL A 40 20.31 -11.68 17.48
CA VAL A 40 19.55 -10.82 16.57
C VAL A 40 19.06 -11.68 15.40
N PRO A 41 17.77 -11.66 15.06
CA PRO A 41 17.25 -12.45 13.94
C PRO A 41 17.95 -12.00 12.65
N THR A 42 18.57 -12.96 11.95
CA THR A 42 19.34 -12.70 10.74
C THR A 42 18.42 -12.59 9.51
N PRO A 43 18.85 -11.87 8.46
CA PRO A 43 18.14 -11.79 7.19
C PRO A 43 17.88 -13.18 6.61
N GLY A 44 16.62 -13.48 6.25
CA GLY A 44 16.20 -14.79 5.73
C GLY A 44 15.55 -15.73 6.75
N THR A 45 15.55 -15.38 8.05
CA THR A 45 14.74 -16.11 9.04
C THR A 45 13.26 -15.69 8.98
N PRO A 46 12.30 -16.61 9.19
CA PRO A 46 10.87 -16.28 9.10
C PRO A 46 10.42 -15.24 10.15
N LYS A 47 11.14 -15.15 11.28
CA LYS A 47 10.94 -14.12 12.31
C LYS A 47 11.35 -12.73 11.81
N TYR A 48 12.52 -12.61 11.16
CA TYR A 48 12.99 -11.35 10.59
C TYR A 48 12.01 -10.77 9.57
N ASP A 49 11.48 -11.62 8.69
CA ASP A 49 10.52 -11.20 7.66
C ASP A 49 9.15 -10.82 8.24
N LYS A 50 8.74 -11.43 9.35
CA LYS A 50 7.51 -11.01 10.05
C LYS A 50 7.66 -9.61 10.65
N HIS A 51 8.77 -9.34 11.33
CA HIS A 51 9.05 -8.02 11.90
C HIS A 51 9.20 -6.96 10.82
N LYS A 52 9.95 -7.25 9.75
CA LYS A 52 10.11 -6.33 8.62
C LYS A 52 8.77 -5.95 7.99
N ARG A 53 7.88 -6.93 7.76
CA ARG A 53 6.53 -6.68 7.21
C ARG A 53 5.67 -5.82 8.14
N ALA A 54 5.68 -6.08 9.44
CA ALA A 54 4.90 -5.31 10.40
C ALA A 54 5.39 -3.85 10.50
N ILE A 55 6.71 -3.64 10.55
CA ILE A 55 7.32 -2.30 10.59
C ILE A 55 7.04 -1.57 9.28
N TYR A 56 7.20 -2.23 8.14
CA TYR A 56 6.90 -1.66 6.83
C TYR A 56 5.43 -1.22 6.72
N ALA A 57 4.49 -2.05 7.17
CA ALA A 57 3.07 -1.70 7.20
C ALA A 57 2.78 -0.50 8.11
N LEU A 58 3.42 -0.40 9.28
CA LEU A 58 3.26 0.72 10.20
C LEU A 58 3.78 2.02 9.59
N VAL A 59 4.99 2.00 9.02
CA VAL A 59 5.61 3.17 8.37
C VAL A 59 4.72 3.70 7.25
N ILE A 60 4.23 2.81 6.38
CA ILE A 60 3.31 3.20 5.30
C ILE A 60 1.99 3.70 5.85
N GLY A 61 1.43 3.04 6.87
CA GLY A 61 0.20 3.49 7.52
C GLY A 61 0.34 4.91 8.08
N ALA A 62 1.42 5.19 8.79
CA ALA A 62 1.71 6.52 9.31
C ALA A 62 1.90 7.55 8.19
N TYR A 63 2.58 7.19 7.10
CA TYR A 63 2.76 8.07 5.96
C TYR A 63 1.46 8.32 5.17
N LEU A 64 0.59 7.31 5.06
CA LEU A 64 -0.74 7.48 4.48
C LEU A 64 -1.58 8.44 5.31
N VAL A 65 -1.54 8.31 6.64
CA VAL A 65 -2.20 9.27 7.54
C VAL A 65 -1.60 10.67 7.36
N TYR A 66 -0.27 10.79 7.30
CA TYR A 66 0.39 12.07 7.05
C TYR A 66 -0.04 12.67 5.72
N SER A 67 -0.08 11.90 4.63
CA SER A 67 -0.45 12.43 3.31
C SER A 67 -1.93 12.82 3.22
N VAL A 68 -2.81 12.11 3.92
CA VAL A 68 -4.22 12.54 4.10
C VAL A 68 -4.26 13.86 4.89
N VAL A 69 -3.59 13.93 6.03
CA VAL A 69 -3.55 15.14 6.86
C VAL A 69 -2.97 16.31 6.06
N GLU A 70 -1.85 16.14 5.37
CA GLU A 70 -1.23 17.14 4.51
C GLU A 70 -2.18 17.61 3.40
N ALA A 71 -2.88 16.69 2.73
CA ALA A 71 -3.89 17.05 1.73
C ALA A 71 -5.03 17.89 2.33
N PHE A 72 -5.51 17.52 3.52
CA PHE A 72 -6.52 18.29 4.24
C PHE A 72 -5.99 19.65 4.70
N TRP A 73 -4.75 19.73 5.20
CA TRP A 73 -4.12 20.98 5.63
C TRP A 73 -3.80 21.91 4.47
N ASN A 74 -3.44 21.39 3.31
CA ASN A 74 -3.21 22.20 2.12
C ASN A 74 -4.50 22.88 1.63
N VAL A 75 -5.64 22.22 1.82
CA VAL A 75 -6.95 22.76 1.43
C VAL A 75 -7.55 23.65 2.53
N LEU A 76 -7.50 23.22 3.79
CA LEU A 76 -7.98 24.01 4.94
C LEU A 76 -7.08 25.22 5.23
N GLY A 77 -5.78 25.12 4.93
CA GLY A 77 -4.81 26.20 5.06
C GLY A 77 -5.15 27.40 4.15
N GLN A 78 -5.93 27.20 3.09
CA GLN A 78 -6.47 28.29 2.25
C GLN A 78 -7.52 29.14 2.98
N PHE A 79 -8.03 28.69 4.13
CA PHE A 79 -8.93 29.47 5.00
C PHE A 79 -8.17 30.28 6.07
N SER A 80 -6.83 30.23 6.09
CA SER A 80 -6.05 31.04 7.02
C SER A 80 -6.26 32.53 6.72
N PRO A 81 -6.72 33.34 7.71
CA PRO A 81 -7.06 34.75 7.49
C PRO A 81 -5.86 35.63 7.08
N ASN A 82 -4.62 35.10 7.11
CA ASN A 82 -3.39 35.84 6.87
C ASN A 82 -2.53 35.31 5.70
N SER A 83 -2.96 34.27 4.96
CA SER A 83 -2.19 33.75 3.82
C SER A 83 -2.41 34.60 2.57
N THR A 84 -1.41 35.20 1.97
CA THR A 84 -1.55 35.90 0.67
C THR A 84 -1.75 34.96 -0.54
N ALA A 85 -1.87 33.66 -0.31
CA ALA A 85 -2.22 32.62 -1.29
C ALA A 85 -3.74 32.47 -1.50
N ASN A 86 -4.53 33.41 -0.97
CA ASN A 86 -5.97 33.34 -0.84
C ASN A 86 -6.69 33.37 -2.20
N GLY A 87 -7.48 32.34 -2.45
CA GLY A 87 -8.54 32.40 -3.46
C GLY A 87 -9.51 33.58 -3.22
N LEU A 88 -10.36 33.88 -4.21
CA LEU A 88 -11.26 35.03 -4.23
C LEU A 88 -12.15 35.17 -2.98
N TYR A 89 -12.54 34.05 -2.35
CA TYR A 89 -13.32 34.09 -1.12
C TYR A 89 -12.48 34.49 0.10
N GLY A 90 -11.21 34.07 0.15
CA GLY A 90 -10.27 34.40 1.22
C GLY A 90 -9.81 35.85 1.19
N THR A 91 -9.69 36.47 0.02
CA THR A 91 -9.37 37.91 -0.12
C THR A 91 -10.48 38.81 0.43
N LEU A 92 -11.75 38.39 0.30
CA LEU A 92 -12.91 39.06 0.89
C LEU A 92 -13.24 38.59 2.33
N GLY A 93 -12.61 37.51 2.80
CA GLY A 93 -12.89 36.92 4.13
C GLY A 93 -14.30 36.35 4.25
N VAL A 94 -14.85 35.81 3.17
CA VAL A 94 -16.24 35.33 3.08
C VAL A 94 -16.29 33.83 2.80
N SER A 95 -17.40 33.20 3.16
CA SER A 95 -17.65 31.78 2.84
C SER A 95 -18.04 31.61 1.37
N PRO A 96 -17.72 30.48 0.70
CA PRO A 96 -18.22 30.16 -0.65
C PRO A 96 -19.75 30.13 -0.74
N LEU A 97 -20.43 29.84 0.37
CA LEU A 97 -21.90 29.81 0.51
C LEU A 97 -22.52 31.20 0.74
N ILE A 98 -21.78 32.30 0.56
CA ILE A 98 -22.28 33.66 0.80
C ILE A 98 -23.39 34.05 -0.18
N THR A 99 -24.41 34.75 0.33
CA THR A 99 -25.47 35.32 -0.51
C THR A 99 -25.00 36.58 -1.23
N ASP A 100 -25.59 36.91 -2.38
CA ASP A 100 -25.19 38.10 -3.15
C ASP A 100 -25.37 39.41 -2.37
N ARG A 101 -26.35 39.45 -1.45
CA ARG A 101 -26.59 40.59 -0.56
C ARG A 101 -25.45 40.76 0.43
N GLU A 102 -25.00 39.68 1.05
CA GLU A 102 -23.89 39.70 1.99
C GLU A 102 -22.57 40.03 1.28
N LEU A 103 -22.33 39.48 0.08
CA LEU A 103 -21.16 39.78 -0.74
C LEU A 103 -21.04 41.28 -1.05
N ARG A 104 -22.15 41.93 -1.42
CA ARG A 104 -22.19 43.39 -1.64
C ARG A 104 -21.94 44.16 -0.35
N SER A 105 -22.43 43.67 0.79
CA SER A 105 -22.23 44.32 2.09
C SER A 105 -20.76 44.25 2.54
N THR A 106 -20.13 43.09 2.42
CA THR A 106 -18.72 42.88 2.78
C THR A 106 -17.79 43.68 1.88
N PHE A 107 -18.04 43.71 0.57
CA PHE A 107 -17.29 44.55 -0.37
C PHE A 107 -17.37 46.04 -0.01
N ARG A 108 -18.56 46.55 0.36
CA ARG A 108 -18.70 47.96 0.81
C ARG A 108 -17.89 48.24 2.07
N LYS A 109 -17.92 47.33 3.05
CA LYS A 109 -17.14 47.47 4.29
C LYS A 109 -15.64 47.48 4.02
N LEU A 110 -15.15 46.53 3.22
CA LEU A 110 -13.72 46.42 2.87
C LEU A 110 -13.27 47.61 2.02
N SER A 111 -14.08 48.04 1.06
CA SER A 111 -13.78 49.21 0.22
C SER A 111 -13.67 50.49 1.05
N LEU A 112 -14.48 50.66 2.09
CA LEU A 112 -14.40 51.83 2.99
C LEU A 112 -13.13 51.84 3.84
N VAL A 113 -12.52 50.68 4.08
CA VAL A 113 -11.29 50.51 4.88
C VAL A 113 -10.05 50.67 4.00
N PHE A 114 -10.06 50.07 2.81
CA PHE A 114 -8.91 50.04 1.89
C PHE A 114 -9.01 51.07 0.75
N HIS A 115 -9.88 52.08 0.85
CA HIS A 115 -10.01 53.10 -0.20
C HIS A 115 -8.71 53.92 -0.32
N PRO A 116 -8.16 54.12 -1.54
CA PRO A 116 -6.88 54.82 -1.72
C PRO A 116 -6.87 56.24 -1.14
N ASP A 117 -8.03 56.91 -1.13
CA ASP A 117 -8.19 58.25 -0.56
C ASP A 117 -7.99 58.31 0.98
N LYS A 118 -8.45 57.28 1.71
CA LYS A 118 -8.31 57.23 3.18
C LYS A 118 -6.93 56.78 3.64
N VAL A 119 -6.23 56.02 2.82
CA VAL A 119 -4.96 55.38 3.19
C VAL A 119 -3.75 56.07 2.57
N ARG A 120 -3.96 57.17 1.81
CA ARG A 120 -2.89 58.03 1.27
C ARG A 120 -1.93 58.60 2.32
N ASN A 121 -2.36 58.63 3.59
CA ASN A 121 -1.57 59.09 4.74
C ASN A 121 -0.85 57.95 5.50
N ALA A 122 -1.10 56.68 5.16
CA ALA A 122 -0.44 55.52 5.73
C ALA A 122 0.50 54.94 4.66
N SER A 123 1.79 55.22 4.80
CA SER A 123 2.87 54.77 3.91
C SER A 123 2.87 53.25 3.74
N GLY A 124 2.36 52.75 2.61
CA GLY A 124 2.45 51.32 2.29
C GLY A 124 2.01 51.00 0.87
N PHE A 125 2.98 50.60 0.03
CA PHE A 125 2.77 50.03 -1.31
C PHE A 125 1.76 48.85 -1.33
N ASN A 126 1.52 48.20 -0.18
CA ASN A 126 0.65 47.03 -0.06
C ASN A 126 -0.86 47.35 -0.03
N VAL A 127 -1.27 48.61 0.18
CA VAL A 127 -2.70 48.94 0.33
C VAL A 127 -3.41 49.01 -1.02
N GLU A 128 -2.78 49.63 -2.02
CA GLU A 128 -3.31 49.72 -3.38
C GLU A 128 -3.43 48.31 -3.99
N GLU A 129 -2.39 47.49 -3.86
CA GLU A 129 -2.41 46.09 -4.34
C GLU A 129 -3.52 45.26 -3.68
N ARG A 130 -3.75 45.46 -2.38
CA ARG A 130 -4.82 44.79 -1.65
C ARG A 130 -6.20 45.29 -2.06
N TRP A 131 -6.36 46.59 -2.32
CA TRP A 131 -7.62 47.15 -2.83
C TRP A 131 -7.94 46.63 -4.24
N ILE A 132 -6.96 46.60 -5.15
CA ILE A 132 -7.10 46.02 -6.48
C ILE A 132 -7.52 44.55 -6.36
N SER A 133 -6.87 43.78 -5.48
CA SER A 133 -7.22 42.37 -5.25
C SER A 133 -8.65 42.18 -4.72
N ILE A 134 -9.10 43.04 -3.79
CA ILE A 134 -10.48 43.02 -3.25
C ILE A 134 -11.50 43.35 -4.35
N LYS A 135 -11.21 44.36 -5.17
CA LYS A 135 -12.05 44.76 -6.29
C LYS A 135 -12.16 43.66 -7.35
N ASP A 136 -11.03 43.13 -7.80
CA ASP A 136 -10.99 42.02 -8.75
C ASP A 136 -11.78 40.81 -8.23
N SER A 137 -11.63 40.49 -6.94
CA SER A 137 -12.35 39.39 -6.32
C SER A 137 -13.86 39.62 -6.30
N TYR A 138 -14.31 40.84 -5.99
CA TYR A 138 -15.72 41.19 -6.05
C TYR A 138 -16.27 41.13 -7.46
N ASP A 139 -15.55 41.67 -8.46
CA ASP A 139 -16.01 41.70 -9.86
C ASP A 139 -16.20 40.28 -10.42
N ILE A 140 -15.33 39.34 -10.04
CA ILE A 140 -15.42 37.93 -10.45
C ILE A 140 -16.57 37.23 -9.73
N LEU A 141 -16.73 37.44 -8.41
CA LEU A 141 -17.79 36.79 -7.62
C LEU A 141 -19.18 37.39 -7.85
N ALA A 142 -19.27 38.65 -8.26
CA ALA A 142 -20.53 39.33 -8.54
C ALA A 142 -21.20 38.84 -9.84
N ASN A 143 -20.43 38.26 -10.77
CA ASN A 143 -20.95 37.70 -12.00
C ASN A 143 -21.17 36.20 -11.86
N ASN A 144 -22.43 35.76 -12.03
CA ASN A 144 -22.83 34.35 -11.88
C ASN A 144 -22.01 33.38 -12.74
N VAL A 145 -21.62 33.75 -13.96
CA VAL A 145 -20.84 32.88 -14.86
C VAL A 145 -19.42 32.70 -14.34
N PHE A 146 -18.79 33.79 -13.89
CA PHE A 146 -17.45 33.78 -13.34
C PHE A 146 -17.39 33.09 -11.97
N ARG A 147 -18.38 33.34 -11.11
CA ARG A 147 -18.55 32.66 -9.82
C ARG A 147 -18.70 31.15 -10.02
N TYR A 148 -19.56 30.74 -10.95
CA TYR A 148 -19.75 29.33 -11.27
C TYR A 148 -18.46 28.66 -11.78
N ALA A 149 -17.72 29.34 -12.66
CA ALA A 149 -16.45 28.84 -13.17
C ALA A 149 -15.42 28.70 -12.05
N TYR A 150 -15.36 29.67 -11.16
CA TYR A 150 -14.45 29.69 -10.04
C TYR A 150 -14.74 28.57 -9.03
N ASP A 151 -16.00 28.41 -8.63
CA ASP A 151 -16.42 27.41 -7.64
C ASP A 151 -16.07 25.98 -8.07
N ARG A 152 -16.09 25.70 -9.38
CA ARG A 152 -15.90 24.36 -9.95
C ARG A 152 -14.49 24.07 -10.40
N TYR A 153 -13.78 25.08 -10.92
CA TYR A 153 -12.50 24.88 -11.59
C TYR A 153 -11.34 25.70 -10.99
N GLY A 154 -11.62 26.52 -9.95
CA GLY A 154 -10.67 27.37 -9.26
C GLY A 154 -10.13 28.52 -10.13
N ASP A 155 -9.01 29.13 -9.69
CA ASP A 155 -8.40 30.29 -10.35
C ASP A 155 -8.02 30.05 -11.81
N SER A 156 -7.69 28.80 -12.15
CA SER A 156 -7.29 28.42 -13.51
C SER A 156 -8.40 28.65 -14.55
N ALA A 157 -9.67 28.63 -14.14
CA ALA A 157 -10.78 28.91 -15.05
C ALA A 157 -11.03 30.39 -15.27
N ILE A 158 -10.68 31.27 -14.34
CA ILE A 158 -10.92 32.72 -14.48
C ILE A 158 -10.17 33.25 -15.71
N GLY A 159 -8.89 32.89 -15.85
CA GLY A 159 -8.08 33.29 -17.00
C GLY A 159 -8.66 32.79 -18.33
N MET A 160 -9.19 31.57 -18.32
CA MET A 160 -9.84 30.95 -19.48
C MET A 160 -11.14 31.69 -19.85
N VAL A 161 -12.02 31.96 -18.89
CA VAL A 161 -13.29 32.69 -19.13
C VAL A 161 -13.00 34.12 -19.63
N LYS A 162 -12.01 34.81 -19.06
CA LYS A 162 -11.57 36.13 -19.54
C LYS A 162 -11.07 36.08 -20.98
N GLN A 163 -10.41 35.00 -21.40
CA GLN A 163 -9.96 34.81 -22.79
C GLN A 163 -11.14 34.61 -23.75
N PHE A 164 -12.15 33.83 -23.35
CA PHE A 164 -13.35 33.62 -24.18
C PHE A 164 -14.21 34.86 -24.33
N GLN A 165 -14.36 35.64 -23.26
CA GLN A 165 -15.05 36.93 -23.34
C GLN A 165 -14.36 37.89 -24.32
N LYS A 166 -13.02 37.85 -24.40
CA LYS A 166 -12.25 38.62 -25.39
C LYS A 166 -12.38 38.08 -26.82
N ALA A 167 -12.63 36.79 -26.98
CA ALA A 167 -12.77 36.12 -28.28
C ALA A 167 -14.18 36.27 -28.90
N GLY A 168 -15.08 37.06 -28.30
CA GLY A 168 -16.41 37.34 -28.86
C GLY A 168 -17.41 36.19 -28.76
N SER A 169 -16.99 35.04 -28.24
CA SER A 169 -17.90 33.97 -27.82
C SER A 169 -18.48 34.40 -26.48
N ALA A 170 -19.70 34.98 -26.50
CA ALA A 170 -20.43 35.26 -25.28
C ALA A 170 -20.47 33.96 -24.47
N GLY A 171 -19.88 33.99 -23.28
CA GLY A 171 -19.66 32.82 -22.44
C GLY A 171 -20.97 32.19 -22.00
N THR A 172 -21.60 31.44 -22.89
CA THR A 172 -22.76 30.63 -22.58
C THR A 172 -22.31 29.55 -21.63
N PHE A 173 -23.07 29.35 -20.56
CA PHE A 173 -22.85 28.33 -19.54
C PHE A 173 -22.45 26.97 -20.13
N GLU A 174 -23.05 26.59 -21.25
CA GLU A 174 -22.75 25.35 -21.99
C GLU A 174 -21.29 25.26 -22.46
N THR A 175 -20.74 26.34 -23.01
CA THR A 175 -19.34 26.37 -23.47
C THR A 175 -18.37 26.20 -22.31
N LEU A 176 -18.71 26.79 -21.16
CA LEU A 176 -17.90 26.74 -19.95
C LEU A 176 -17.92 25.34 -19.32
N VAL A 177 -19.08 24.70 -19.31
CA VAL A 177 -19.25 23.31 -18.87
C VAL A 177 -18.51 22.34 -19.78
N MET A 178 -18.70 22.44 -21.10
CA MET A 178 -18.03 21.55 -22.05
C MET A 178 -16.51 21.66 -21.97
N MET A 179 -15.98 22.88 -21.82
CA MET A 179 -14.55 23.11 -21.68
C MET A 179 -13.99 22.56 -20.37
N GLY A 180 -14.72 22.76 -19.28
CA GLY A 180 -14.35 22.19 -17.99
C GLY A 180 -14.30 20.66 -18.03
N ILE A 181 -15.28 20.02 -18.68
CA ILE A 181 -15.30 18.57 -18.89
C ILE A 181 -14.10 18.13 -19.73
N GLN A 182 -13.84 18.78 -20.87
CA GLN A 182 -12.75 18.37 -21.76
C GLN A 182 -11.35 18.58 -21.13
N GLN A 183 -11.09 19.74 -20.53
CA GLN A 183 -9.75 20.06 -20.04
C GLN A 183 -9.43 19.49 -18.66
N LYS A 184 -10.41 19.36 -17.76
CA LYS A 184 -10.14 18.89 -16.39
C LYS A 184 -10.47 17.42 -16.24
N ILE A 185 -11.67 16.99 -16.63
CA ILE A 185 -12.11 15.60 -16.46
C ILE A 185 -11.43 14.70 -17.50
N VAL A 186 -11.64 14.95 -18.79
CA VAL A 186 -11.16 14.03 -19.85
C VAL A 186 -9.63 13.97 -19.87
N ALA A 187 -8.93 15.11 -19.73
CA ALA A 187 -7.48 15.11 -19.71
C ALA A 187 -6.90 14.37 -18.49
N PHE A 188 -7.44 14.60 -17.29
CA PHE A 188 -6.95 13.98 -16.07
C PHE A 188 -7.26 12.48 -16.03
N TYR A 189 -8.52 12.08 -16.17
CA TYR A 189 -8.91 10.67 -16.10
C TYR A 189 -8.44 9.87 -17.32
N GLY A 190 -8.42 10.49 -18.50
CA GLY A 190 -7.88 9.87 -19.70
C GLY A 190 -6.38 9.58 -19.58
N SER A 191 -5.59 10.56 -19.15
CA SER A 191 -4.15 10.33 -18.90
C SER A 191 -3.92 9.31 -17.78
N MET A 192 -4.71 9.36 -16.71
CA MET A 192 -4.61 8.39 -15.62
C MET A 192 -4.97 6.96 -16.05
N LEU A 193 -6.00 6.80 -16.88
CA LEU A 193 -6.40 5.51 -17.44
C LEU A 193 -5.30 4.95 -18.34
N VAL A 194 -4.70 5.77 -19.20
CA VAL A 194 -3.57 5.37 -20.04
C VAL A 194 -2.39 4.90 -19.18
N ILE A 195 -2.05 5.64 -18.13
CA ILE A 195 -0.99 5.25 -17.18
C ILE A 195 -1.32 3.91 -16.50
N LEU A 196 -2.56 3.71 -16.05
CA LEU A 196 -2.98 2.45 -15.41
C LEU A 196 -2.92 1.26 -16.38
N VAL A 197 -3.38 1.44 -17.62
CA VAL A 197 -3.29 0.40 -18.66
C VAL A 197 -1.83 0.09 -18.98
N PHE A 198 -0.99 1.12 -19.13
CA PHE A 198 0.44 0.95 -19.36
C PHE A 198 1.12 0.16 -18.24
N LEU A 199 0.86 0.52 -16.97
CA LEU A 199 1.37 -0.21 -15.81
C LEU A 199 0.86 -1.66 -15.77
N SER A 200 -0.40 -1.88 -16.15
CA SER A 200 -0.97 -3.23 -16.25
C SER A 200 -0.28 -4.09 -17.32
N VAL A 201 0.09 -3.51 -18.47
CA VAL A 201 0.74 -4.24 -19.57
C VAL A 201 2.15 -4.68 -19.18
N ILE A 202 2.89 -3.84 -18.46
CA ILE A 202 4.24 -4.18 -17.95
C ILE A 202 4.15 -5.25 -16.85
N GLY A 203 2.96 -5.52 -16.31
CA GLY A 203 2.74 -6.51 -15.26
C GLY A 203 3.17 -6.04 -13.88
N PHE A 204 3.52 -4.75 -13.72
CA PHE A 204 3.65 -4.14 -12.41
C PHE A 204 2.28 -4.06 -11.75
N ALA A 205 2.22 -4.46 -10.48
CA ALA A 205 1.04 -4.29 -9.64
C ALA A 205 -0.23 -5.05 -10.04
N LYS A 206 -0.11 -6.35 -10.33
CA LYS A 206 -1.26 -7.27 -10.45
C LYS A 206 -2.14 -7.28 -9.19
N THR A 207 -1.56 -7.00 -8.04
CA THR A 207 -2.28 -6.93 -6.76
C THR A 207 -3.16 -5.69 -6.70
N GLY A 208 -4.48 -5.90 -6.70
CA GLY A 208 -5.46 -4.82 -6.56
C GLY A 208 -5.73 -4.03 -7.85
N GLN A 209 -5.40 -4.59 -9.01
CA GLN A 209 -5.65 -3.96 -10.31
C GLN A 209 -7.11 -3.51 -10.49
N ILE A 210 -8.08 -4.37 -10.15
CA ILE A 210 -9.51 -4.08 -10.28
C ILE A 210 -9.93 -2.89 -9.41
N TRP A 211 -9.44 -2.83 -8.17
CA TRP A 211 -9.78 -1.76 -7.22
C TRP A 211 -9.35 -0.37 -7.71
N ARG A 212 -8.25 -0.28 -8.47
CA ARG A 212 -7.79 1.00 -9.03
C ARG A 212 -8.77 1.55 -10.06
N TYR A 213 -9.32 0.69 -10.91
CA TYR A 213 -10.34 1.10 -11.87
C TYR A 213 -11.66 1.48 -11.18
N PHE A 214 -12.06 0.78 -10.12
CA PHE A 214 -13.25 1.16 -9.34
C PHE A 214 -13.10 2.52 -8.67
N ILE A 215 -11.96 2.77 -8.02
CA ILE A 215 -11.70 4.08 -7.39
C ILE A 215 -11.68 5.18 -8.46
N LEU A 216 -11.05 4.94 -9.60
CA LEU A 216 -11.02 5.90 -10.71
C LEU A 216 -12.42 6.20 -11.24
N ALA A 217 -13.24 5.17 -11.47
CA ALA A 217 -14.62 5.31 -11.93
C ALA A 217 -15.52 6.01 -10.90
N GLY A 218 -15.32 5.71 -9.60
CA GLY A 218 -16.03 6.37 -8.50
C GLY A 218 -15.69 7.85 -8.40
N CYS A 219 -14.39 8.20 -8.50
CA CYS A 219 -13.93 9.58 -8.54
C CYS A 219 -14.47 10.32 -9.76
N ALA A 220 -14.43 9.71 -10.94
CA ALA A 220 -14.97 10.32 -12.16
C ALA A 220 -16.47 10.60 -12.06
N THR A 221 -17.24 9.66 -11.51
CA THR A 221 -18.69 9.82 -11.32
C THR A 221 -19.02 10.93 -10.32
N THR A 222 -18.31 10.97 -9.19
CA THR A 222 -18.51 12.01 -8.16
C THR A 222 -18.07 13.39 -8.65
N GLU A 223 -17.00 13.50 -9.42
CA GLU A 223 -16.58 14.76 -10.03
C GLU A 223 -17.57 15.24 -11.09
N LEU A 224 -18.13 14.34 -11.91
CA LEU A 224 -19.19 14.68 -12.86
C LEU A 224 -20.45 15.15 -12.13
N TYR A 225 -20.79 14.53 -11.00
CA TYR A 225 -21.90 14.95 -10.17
C TYR A 225 -21.71 16.38 -9.63
N LEU A 226 -20.54 16.69 -9.08
CA LEU A 226 -20.19 18.04 -8.59
C LEU A 226 -20.20 19.09 -9.71
N HIS A 227 -19.82 18.71 -10.93
CA HIS A 227 -19.82 19.58 -12.11
C HIS A 227 -21.15 19.68 -12.84
N THR A 228 -22.20 18.99 -12.42
CA THR A 228 -23.52 19.08 -13.09
C THR A 228 -24.57 19.67 -12.15
N HIS A 229 -24.48 19.39 -10.85
CA HIS A 229 -25.48 19.79 -9.87
C HIS A 229 -25.14 21.11 -9.17
N SER A 230 -26.17 21.86 -8.74
CA SER A 230 -26.00 23.12 -8.01
C SER A 230 -25.42 22.89 -6.60
N ASN A 231 -24.75 23.92 -6.07
CA ASN A 231 -24.08 23.86 -4.76
C ASN A 231 -25.05 23.54 -3.59
N GLU A 232 -26.33 23.93 -3.70
CA GLU A 232 -27.34 23.67 -2.66
C GLU A 232 -27.71 22.18 -2.54
N LEU A 233 -27.84 21.48 -3.67
CA LEU A 233 -28.11 20.04 -3.70
C LEU A 233 -26.91 19.20 -3.23
N ILE A 234 -25.70 19.71 -3.38
CA ILE A 234 -24.48 19.05 -2.90
C ILE A 234 -24.45 19.08 -1.37
N VAL A 235 -24.78 20.22 -0.76
CA VAL A 235 -24.82 20.39 0.71
C VAL A 235 -25.86 19.50 1.37
N SER A 236 -27.01 19.24 0.71
CA SER A 236 -28.05 18.36 1.25
C SER A 236 -27.69 16.87 1.17
N ASN A 237 -27.06 16.44 0.07
CA ASN A 237 -26.79 15.02 -0.17
C ASN A 237 -25.48 14.53 0.47
N LEU A 238 -24.56 15.44 0.82
CA LEU A 238 -23.27 15.13 1.44
C LEU A 238 -23.05 15.98 2.70
N PRO A 239 -23.75 15.68 3.81
CA PRO A 239 -23.68 16.48 5.04
C PRO A 239 -22.28 16.47 5.69
N ALA A 240 -21.46 15.43 5.44
CA ALA A 240 -20.08 15.42 5.90
C ALA A 240 -19.21 16.51 5.23
N LEU A 241 -19.57 16.91 4.01
CA LEU A 241 -18.87 17.93 3.23
C LEU A 241 -19.25 19.35 3.67
N SER A 242 -20.47 19.54 4.16
CA SER A 242 -21.00 20.83 4.61
C SER A 242 -20.31 21.35 5.87
N TRP A 243 -19.79 20.44 6.71
CA TRP A 243 -18.99 20.79 7.90
C TRP A 243 -17.79 21.66 7.56
N PHE A 244 -17.16 21.41 6.41
CA PHE A 244 -15.92 22.09 6.04
C PHE A 244 -16.15 23.38 5.24
N LYS A 245 -17.38 23.66 4.77
CA LYS A 245 -17.71 24.85 3.94
C LYS A 245 -16.76 25.05 2.75
N LEU A 246 -16.34 23.95 2.11
CA LEU A 246 -15.42 23.98 0.97
C LEU A 246 -16.14 24.29 -0.34
N ALA A 247 -15.41 24.91 -1.26
CA ALA A 247 -15.84 25.02 -2.65
C ALA A 247 -15.73 23.66 -3.37
N PRO A 248 -16.58 23.36 -4.37
CA PRO A 248 -16.53 22.10 -5.11
C PRO A 248 -15.14 21.73 -5.67
N TYR A 249 -14.38 22.69 -6.19
CA TYR A 249 -13.03 22.42 -6.71
C TYR A 249 -12.06 21.90 -5.62
N GLN A 250 -12.19 22.39 -4.39
CA GLN A 250 -11.35 22.00 -3.27
C GLN A 250 -11.62 20.55 -2.87
N VAL A 251 -12.90 20.15 -2.91
CA VAL A 251 -13.32 18.78 -2.65
C VAL A 251 -12.74 17.84 -3.70
N ILE A 252 -12.73 18.25 -4.96
CA ILE A 252 -12.14 17.48 -6.06
C ILE A 252 -10.63 17.32 -5.85
N GLU A 253 -9.92 18.36 -5.41
CA GLU A 253 -8.49 18.28 -5.13
C GLU A 253 -8.15 17.31 -3.98
N ILE A 254 -8.92 17.35 -2.88
CA ILE A 254 -8.80 16.35 -1.80
C ILE A 254 -9.08 14.96 -2.36
N MET A 255 -10.13 14.81 -3.15
CA MET A 255 -10.51 13.52 -3.73
C MET A 255 -9.42 12.95 -4.63
N HIS A 256 -8.78 13.75 -5.48
CA HIS A 256 -7.65 13.32 -6.32
C HIS A 256 -6.44 12.91 -5.48
N ASN A 257 -6.13 13.66 -4.43
CA ASN A 257 -5.06 13.30 -3.49
C ASN A 257 -5.38 11.99 -2.75
N LEU A 258 -6.63 11.80 -2.31
CA LEU A 258 -7.11 10.56 -1.71
C LEU A 258 -7.08 9.38 -2.68
N MET A 259 -7.43 9.60 -3.95
CA MET A 259 -7.32 8.59 -5.00
C MET A 259 -5.86 8.17 -5.18
N PHE A 260 -4.94 9.12 -5.31
CA PHE A 260 -3.53 8.83 -5.51
C PHE A 260 -2.94 8.09 -4.30
N THR A 261 -3.19 8.56 -3.07
CA THR A 261 -2.73 7.89 -1.85
C THR A 261 -3.29 6.47 -1.73
N SER A 262 -4.56 6.26 -2.10
CA SER A 262 -5.17 4.93 -2.17
C SER A 262 -4.49 4.02 -3.19
N PHE A 263 -4.10 4.56 -4.35
CA PHE A 263 -3.38 3.77 -5.37
C PHE A 263 -2.03 3.30 -4.87
N VAL A 264 -1.30 4.19 -4.19
CA VAL A 264 -0.01 3.81 -3.66
C VAL A 264 -0.15 2.88 -2.45
N ALA A 265 -1.16 3.08 -1.60
CA ALA A 265 -1.51 2.16 -0.51
C ALA A 265 -1.75 0.73 -1.04
N ILE A 266 -2.57 0.59 -2.09
CA ILE A 266 -2.84 -0.70 -2.73
C ILE A 266 -1.55 -1.33 -3.27
N ASN A 267 -0.66 -0.53 -3.86
CA ASN A 267 0.59 -1.03 -4.43
C ASN A 267 1.55 -1.54 -3.34
N GLN A 268 1.65 -0.84 -2.22
CA GLN A 268 2.65 -1.14 -1.20
C GLN A 268 2.18 -2.16 -0.17
N LEU A 269 0.89 -2.10 0.19
CA LEU A 269 0.28 -3.04 1.14
C LEU A 269 -0.20 -4.33 0.46
N GLY A 270 -0.47 -4.28 -0.85
CA GLY A 270 -0.91 -5.44 -1.63
C GLY A 270 0.03 -6.66 -1.50
N PRO A 271 1.34 -6.52 -1.72
CA PRO A 271 2.30 -7.62 -1.56
C PRO A 271 2.34 -8.20 -0.13
N LEU A 272 2.17 -7.36 0.90
CA LEU A 272 2.15 -7.81 2.30
C LEU A 272 0.96 -8.74 2.58
N LEU A 273 -0.22 -8.38 2.08
CA LEU A 273 -1.45 -9.15 2.20
C LEU A 273 -1.43 -10.40 1.31
N SER A 274 -0.84 -10.31 0.12
CA SER A 274 -0.67 -11.41 -0.82
C SER A 274 0.31 -12.47 -0.30
N ASN A 275 1.39 -12.09 0.37
CA ASN A 275 2.42 -13.02 0.84
C ASN A 275 1.95 -13.90 2.01
N GLY A 276 0.85 -13.54 2.69
CA GLY A 276 0.15 -14.46 3.61
C GLY A 276 -0.60 -15.59 2.90
N LYS A 277 -0.85 -15.44 1.59
CA LYS A 277 -1.49 -16.44 0.71
C LYS A 277 -0.51 -17.04 -0.32
N GLN A 278 0.79 -16.80 -0.20
CA GLN A 278 1.79 -17.43 -1.06
C GLN A 278 2.20 -18.78 -0.49
N HIS A 279 1.31 -19.77 -0.68
CA HIS A 279 1.64 -21.15 -1.08
C HIS A 279 0.41 -22.04 -1.33
N SER A 280 -0.82 -21.56 -1.17
CA SER A 280 -1.98 -22.28 -1.73
C SER A 280 -2.23 -21.80 -3.16
N LEU A 281 -1.37 -22.19 -4.09
CA LEU A 281 -1.76 -22.23 -5.50
C LEU A 281 -3.04 -23.08 -5.59
N PRO A 282 -4.06 -22.68 -6.37
CA PRO A 282 -5.19 -23.55 -6.61
C PRO A 282 -4.64 -24.82 -7.27
N ILE A 283 -4.76 -25.95 -6.56
CA ILE A 283 -4.33 -27.31 -6.96
C ILE A 283 -4.83 -27.67 -8.38
N ASN A 284 -5.82 -26.93 -8.87
CA ASN A 284 -6.49 -27.11 -10.15
C ASN A 284 -5.83 -26.45 -11.37
N THR A 285 -4.70 -25.75 -11.24
CA THR A 285 -3.98 -25.20 -12.41
C THR A 285 -2.75 -26.04 -12.76
N LYS A 286 -2.58 -26.40 -14.04
CA LYS A 286 -1.43 -27.21 -14.54
C LYS A 286 -0.07 -26.68 -14.08
N LYS A 287 0.12 -25.35 -14.11
CA LYS A 287 1.35 -24.70 -13.62
C LYS A 287 1.58 -24.88 -12.11
N GLY A 288 0.51 -24.94 -11.32
CA GLY A 288 0.60 -25.17 -9.87
C GLY A 288 0.99 -26.61 -9.54
N GLN A 289 0.48 -27.58 -10.30
CA GLN A 289 0.88 -28.99 -10.17
C GLN A 289 2.35 -29.21 -10.56
N GLU A 290 2.81 -28.59 -11.65
CA GLU A 290 4.23 -28.64 -12.04
C GLU A 290 5.16 -28.04 -10.98
N GLN A 291 4.76 -26.93 -10.36
CA GLN A 291 5.57 -26.29 -9.33
C GLN A 291 5.60 -27.11 -8.02
N LEU A 292 4.49 -27.77 -7.67
CA LEU A 292 4.43 -28.69 -6.54
C LEU A 292 5.29 -29.93 -6.78
N LEU A 293 5.26 -30.50 -8.00
CA LEU A 293 6.11 -31.62 -8.37
C LEU A 293 7.60 -31.25 -8.29
N LYS A 294 7.98 -30.05 -8.75
CA LYS A 294 9.35 -29.55 -8.60
C LYS A 294 9.76 -29.40 -7.14
N GLN A 295 8.86 -28.93 -6.28
CA GLN A 295 9.13 -28.81 -4.84
C GLN A 295 9.29 -30.19 -4.19
N LEU A 296 8.43 -31.15 -4.52
CA LEU A 296 8.53 -32.53 -4.04
C LEU A 296 9.85 -33.17 -4.49
N GLU A 297 10.22 -33.02 -5.76
CA GLU A 297 11.50 -33.51 -6.29
C GLU A 297 12.70 -32.85 -5.58
N THR A 298 12.60 -31.55 -5.26
CA THR A 298 13.65 -30.85 -4.51
C THR A 298 13.76 -31.40 -3.09
N ILE A 299 12.63 -31.67 -2.42
CA ILE A 299 12.60 -32.27 -1.08
C ILE A 299 13.16 -33.70 -1.12
N GLU A 300 12.82 -34.50 -2.12
CA GLU A 300 13.34 -35.85 -2.30
C GLU A 300 14.86 -35.85 -2.53
N LYS A 301 15.37 -34.93 -3.37
CA LYS A 301 16.80 -34.73 -3.57
C LYS A 301 17.51 -34.30 -2.29
N LEU A 302 16.91 -33.38 -1.53
CA LEU A 302 17.46 -32.97 -0.24
C LEU A 302 17.44 -34.10 0.79
N SER A 303 16.36 -34.88 0.86
CA SER A 303 16.25 -36.04 1.74
C SER A 303 17.32 -37.09 1.41
N SER A 304 17.43 -37.48 0.15
CA SER A 304 18.43 -38.45 -0.30
C SER A 304 19.87 -37.96 -0.09
N TYR A 305 20.11 -36.65 -0.25
CA TYR A 305 21.41 -36.06 0.09
C TYR A 305 21.70 -36.16 1.60
N VAL A 306 20.73 -35.82 2.45
CA VAL A 306 20.86 -35.93 3.91
C VAL A 306 21.05 -37.39 4.35
N ASP A 307 20.32 -38.33 3.74
CA ASP A 307 20.47 -39.76 4.00
C ASP A 307 21.87 -40.25 3.58
N TYR A 308 22.38 -39.79 2.44
CA TYR A 308 23.74 -40.08 1.99
C TYR A 308 24.81 -39.49 2.91
N GLU A 309 24.67 -38.22 3.30
CA GLU A 309 25.63 -37.54 4.19
C GLU A 309 25.63 -38.18 5.59
N SER A 310 24.45 -38.54 6.11
CA SER A 310 24.33 -39.22 7.41
C SER A 310 24.98 -40.61 7.40
N THR A 311 24.80 -41.40 6.33
CA THR A 311 25.42 -42.72 6.20
C THR A 311 26.93 -42.63 6.03
N GLN A 312 27.45 -41.67 5.26
CA GLN A 312 28.89 -41.40 5.19
C GLN A 312 29.47 -40.96 6.53
N SER A 313 28.79 -40.04 7.22
CA SER A 313 29.22 -39.57 8.54
C SER A 313 29.31 -40.72 9.55
N LEU A 314 28.29 -41.59 9.58
CA LEU A 314 28.29 -42.79 10.41
C LEU A 314 29.42 -43.75 10.00
N ALA A 315 29.65 -43.95 8.71
CA ALA A 315 30.76 -44.79 8.24
C ALA A 315 32.13 -44.23 8.68
N HIS A 316 32.33 -42.91 8.59
CA HIS A 316 33.53 -42.23 9.07
C HIS A 316 33.74 -42.37 10.59
N GLN A 317 32.68 -42.26 11.39
CA GLN A 317 32.75 -42.45 12.84
C GLN A 317 33.08 -43.90 13.22
N LEU A 318 32.71 -44.87 12.37
CA LEU A 318 32.98 -46.29 12.57
C LEU A 318 34.33 -46.75 12.00
N MET A 319 35.02 -45.94 11.19
CA MET A 319 36.35 -46.26 10.62
C MET A 319 37.39 -46.76 11.64
N PRO A 320 37.60 -46.11 12.80
CA PRO A 320 38.60 -46.56 13.77
C PRO A 320 38.24 -47.88 14.47
N PHE A 321 37.00 -48.36 14.35
CA PHE A 321 36.53 -49.59 14.98
C PHE A 321 36.41 -50.76 13.98
N GLN A 322 36.81 -50.57 12.72
CA GLN A 322 36.72 -51.60 11.67
C GLN A 322 37.63 -52.81 11.91
N SER A 323 38.71 -52.64 12.68
CA SER A 323 39.70 -53.68 12.94
C SER A 323 39.24 -54.75 13.94
N ASP A 324 38.29 -54.42 14.83
CA ASP A 324 37.81 -55.33 15.89
C ASP A 324 36.29 -55.54 15.82
N PRO A 325 35.81 -56.74 15.41
CA PRO A 325 34.38 -56.99 15.19
C PRO A 325 33.53 -56.88 16.46
N GLN A 326 34.09 -57.17 17.64
CA GLN A 326 33.39 -57.03 18.92
C GLN A 326 33.22 -55.56 19.35
N LEU A 327 34.25 -54.72 19.12
CA LEU A 327 34.19 -53.29 19.43
C LEU A 327 33.25 -52.56 18.48
N LEU A 328 33.19 -53.00 17.22
CA LEU A 328 32.28 -52.46 16.21
C LEU A 328 30.80 -52.70 16.59
N ALA A 329 30.46 -53.91 17.05
CA ALA A 329 29.11 -54.22 17.52
C ALA A 329 28.70 -53.35 18.71
N LYS A 330 29.59 -53.20 19.69
CA LYS A 330 29.37 -52.36 20.88
C LYS A 330 29.28 -50.87 20.56
N ALA A 331 30.06 -50.38 19.60
CA ALA A 331 30.01 -48.99 19.14
C ALA A 331 28.70 -48.69 18.41
N LYS A 332 28.23 -49.61 17.55
CA LYS A 332 26.91 -49.50 16.91
C LYS A 332 25.77 -49.46 17.93
N GLU A 333 25.79 -50.35 18.91
CA GLU A 333 24.80 -50.40 19.99
C GLU A 333 24.74 -49.07 20.77
N ARG A 334 25.89 -48.57 21.23
CA ARG A 334 26.01 -47.27 21.92
C ARG A 334 25.51 -46.10 21.09
N LEU A 335 25.86 -46.05 19.79
CA LEU A 335 25.38 -45.01 18.88
C LEU A 335 23.87 -45.08 18.68
N THR A 336 23.30 -46.28 18.56
CA THR A 336 21.84 -46.43 18.46
C THR A 336 21.14 -45.98 19.73
N GLU A 337 21.67 -46.30 20.91
CA GLU A 337 21.14 -45.82 22.20
C GLU A 337 21.16 -44.30 22.28
N GLU A 338 22.27 -43.67 21.90
CA GLU A 338 22.42 -42.21 21.95
C GLU A 338 21.50 -41.50 20.94
N LEU A 339 21.31 -42.07 19.75
CA LEU A 339 20.38 -41.53 18.75
C LEU A 339 18.93 -41.65 19.21
N ILE A 340 18.56 -42.78 19.84
CA ILE A 340 17.24 -42.98 20.44
C ILE A 340 17.03 -41.97 21.56
N GLU A 341 18.00 -41.76 22.44
CA GLU A 341 17.94 -40.78 23.54
C GLU A 341 17.84 -39.33 23.03
N LYS A 342 18.63 -38.98 22.00
CA LYS A 342 18.53 -37.66 21.34
C LYS A 342 17.20 -37.47 20.63
N ARG A 343 16.64 -38.52 20.01
CA ARG A 343 15.31 -38.46 19.39
C ARG A 343 14.21 -38.30 20.45
N LEU A 344 14.28 -39.05 21.54
CA LEU A 344 13.36 -38.98 22.66
C LEU A 344 13.40 -37.62 23.38
N SER A 345 14.58 -36.99 23.47
CA SER A 345 14.76 -35.68 24.13
C SER A 345 14.45 -34.48 23.23
N SER A 346 14.56 -34.62 21.91
CA SER A 346 14.29 -33.54 20.95
C SER A 346 12.81 -33.38 20.58
N ASP A 347 11.99 -34.44 20.68
CA ASP A 347 10.57 -34.35 20.40
C ASP A 347 9.81 -33.68 21.57
N ILE A 348 9.26 -32.48 21.33
CA ILE A 348 8.53 -31.66 22.32
C ILE A 348 7.35 -32.42 22.93
N PHE A 349 6.62 -33.20 22.12
CA PHE A 349 5.48 -34.00 22.57
C PHE A 349 5.91 -35.20 23.42
N MET A 350 7.13 -35.72 23.22
CA MET A 350 7.59 -36.91 23.93
C MET A 350 8.27 -36.58 25.27
N ARG A 351 8.82 -35.36 25.42
CA ARG A 351 9.24 -34.82 26.72
C ARG A 351 8.10 -34.73 27.73
N ASP A 352 6.90 -34.38 27.27
CA ASP A 352 5.69 -34.31 28.10
C ASP A 352 5.20 -35.71 28.48
N ALA A 353 5.21 -36.65 27.53
CA ALA A 353 4.87 -38.06 27.76
C ALA A 353 5.86 -38.79 28.69
N LEU A 354 7.15 -38.48 28.62
CA LEU A 354 8.19 -39.07 29.48
C LEU A 354 8.11 -38.64 30.95
N SER A 355 7.43 -37.52 31.25
CA SER A 355 7.17 -37.13 32.64
C SER A 355 6.18 -38.09 33.35
N HIS A 356 5.48 -38.93 32.57
CA HIS A 356 4.40 -39.79 33.04
C HIS A 356 4.62 -41.29 32.82
N VAL A 357 5.79 -41.74 32.34
CA VAL A 357 6.04 -43.16 32.03
C VAL A 357 7.35 -43.68 32.63
N ASP A 358 7.26 -44.77 33.40
CA ASP A 358 8.39 -45.52 33.95
C ASP A 358 9.31 -46.04 32.83
N THR A 359 10.55 -45.54 32.82
CA THR A 359 11.59 -45.83 31.82
C THR A 359 11.91 -47.33 31.66
N GLN A 360 11.59 -48.17 32.66
CA GLN A 360 11.78 -49.62 32.59
C GLN A 360 10.79 -50.35 31.67
N LYS A 361 9.54 -49.86 31.53
CA LYS A 361 8.51 -50.52 30.69
C LYS A 361 8.76 -50.31 29.20
N LEU A 362 9.34 -49.17 28.84
CA LEU A 362 9.74 -48.86 27.46
C LEU A 362 10.97 -49.69 27.02
N ARG A 363 11.92 -49.96 27.92
CA ARG A 363 13.08 -50.84 27.67
C ARG A 363 12.67 -52.27 27.32
N ALA A 364 11.64 -52.80 27.99
CA ALA A 364 11.10 -54.13 27.71
C ALA A 364 10.34 -54.21 26.36
N ALA A 365 9.77 -53.10 25.89
CA ALA A 365 9.09 -53.03 24.59
C ALA A 365 10.07 -52.91 23.42
N ALA A 366 11.18 -52.19 23.59
CA ALA A 366 12.23 -52.07 22.58
C ALA A 366 12.97 -53.38 22.32
N GLY A 367 13.22 -54.19 23.37
CA GLY A 367 13.79 -55.53 23.23
C GLY A 367 12.94 -56.49 22.38
N LYS A 368 11.62 -56.27 22.30
CA LYS A 368 10.71 -57.06 21.45
C LYS A 368 10.69 -56.63 19.98
N LEU A 369 11.17 -55.43 19.65
CA LEU A 369 11.24 -54.95 18.26
C LEU A 369 12.46 -55.48 17.50
N ASN A 370 13.50 -55.94 18.20
CA ASN A 370 14.67 -56.58 17.57
C ASN A 370 14.38 -57.97 16.98
N GLU A 371 13.25 -58.61 17.30
CA GLU A 371 12.83 -59.88 16.68
C GLU A 371 12.05 -59.69 15.37
N VAL A 372 11.62 -58.46 15.05
CA VAL A 372 10.80 -58.18 13.88
C VAL A 372 11.44 -57.03 13.10
N THR A 373 12.54 -57.31 12.38
CA THR A 373 12.89 -56.74 11.06
C THR A 373 14.38 -56.97 10.74
N VAL A 374 14.67 -58.13 10.15
CA VAL A 374 15.77 -58.25 9.19
C VAL A 374 15.14 -58.71 7.88
N PRO A 375 14.95 -57.82 6.88
CA PRO A 375 14.66 -58.27 5.53
C PRO A 375 15.97 -58.79 4.94
N THR A 376 16.15 -60.10 4.93
CA THR A 376 17.18 -60.78 4.18
C THR A 376 17.03 -60.42 2.70
N ALA A 377 18.12 -59.96 2.09
CA ALA A 377 18.19 -59.64 0.67
C ALA A 377 18.13 -60.91 -0.19
N GLU A 378 16.94 -61.49 -0.36
CA GLU A 378 16.74 -62.65 -1.25
C GLU A 378 15.32 -62.69 -1.85
N ASN A 379 14.78 -61.53 -2.27
CA ASN A 379 13.52 -61.50 -3.03
C ASN A 379 13.47 -60.37 -4.08
N ALA A 380 14.62 -60.08 -4.71
CA ALA A 380 14.73 -59.12 -5.81
C ALA A 380 14.69 -59.78 -7.20
N SER A 381 14.04 -60.94 -7.36
CA SER A 381 13.81 -61.57 -8.67
C SER A 381 12.38 -62.08 -8.79
N GLY A 382 11.43 -61.16 -8.98
CA GLY A 382 10.01 -61.45 -9.15
C GLY A 382 9.38 -60.59 -10.25
N GLN A 383 9.58 -61.01 -11.50
CA GLN A 383 8.79 -60.75 -12.71
C GLN A 383 7.80 -59.55 -12.70
N ALA A 384 8.17 -58.49 -13.41
CA ALA A 384 7.24 -57.51 -13.95
C ALA A 384 6.37 -58.14 -15.07
N ARG A 385 5.05 -58.19 -14.89
CA ARG A 385 4.06 -58.32 -15.98
C ARG A 385 3.24 -57.03 -16.08
N PRO A 386 3.06 -56.44 -17.27
CA PRO A 386 2.22 -55.25 -17.43
C PRO A 386 0.75 -55.64 -17.59
N SER A 387 -0.12 -55.17 -16.70
CA SER A 387 -1.57 -55.27 -16.89
C SER A 387 -2.08 -54.11 -17.75
N VAL A 388 -2.33 -54.40 -19.02
CA VAL A 388 -3.06 -53.56 -19.98
C VAL A 388 -4.52 -53.41 -19.51
N ARG A 389 -4.95 -52.20 -19.14
CA ARG A 389 -6.38 -51.91 -18.92
C ARG A 389 -6.98 -51.31 -20.19
N LYS A 390 -7.72 -52.15 -20.93
CA LYS A 390 -8.53 -51.74 -22.09
C LYS A 390 -9.72 -50.89 -21.65
N ARG A 391 -10.00 -49.90 -22.51
CA ARG A 391 -11.24 -49.10 -22.58
C ARG A 391 -12.50 -49.97 -22.59
N LYS A 392 -13.55 -49.48 -21.95
CA LYS A 392 -14.89 -49.39 -22.53
C LYS A 392 -15.53 -48.07 -22.09
#